data_AF-A0A1E4T9F3-F1
#
_entry.id   AF-A0A1E4T9F3-F1
#
_cell.length_a   1.000
_cell.length_b   1.000
_cell.length_c   1.000
_cell.angle_alpha   90.00
_cell.angle_beta   90.00
_cell.angle_gamma   90.00
#
_symmetry.space_group_name_H-M   'P 1'
#
loop_
_entity.id
_entity.type
_entity.pdbx_description
1 polymer ?
#
loop_
_entity_poly.entity_id
_entity_poly.type
_entity_poly.pdbx_seq_one_letter_code
_entity_poly.pdbx_strand_id
1 'polypeptide(L)'
;MNPYEVLEVHAKATTAEIKGAYRRKALQHHPDKVPPDQAAEAHAKFQEIALAYAVLSDEQRRKIYDQTGSIEESQAVDDDFDWAELFSSMFSEPITAEMIEQDRDQYRSSGEERRDVIHFYMVSEGDMDFVFENVLHSDILDDYDRFCEMIDGAIAAEEVLAYDLYLNESKKTKKSRKKKAQKEANEAKILAKELGIDKAKTEDNLRSIIMKRQANRFDSLISKLESKYSGVKKRSTKSTKSKQLKKSKSRSKTD
;
A
#
# COMPACT_ATOMS: atom_id res chain seq x y z
N MET A 1 -26.30 5.31 14.88
CA MET A 1 -25.49 4.88 13.72
C MET A 1 -25.65 3.38 13.58
N ASN A 2 -25.97 2.89 12.39
CA ASN A 2 -26.09 1.45 12.13
C ASN A 2 -24.83 0.95 11.38
N PRO A 3 -23.98 0.11 11.98
CA PRO A 3 -22.76 -0.42 11.36
C PRO A 3 -22.98 -1.14 10.02
N TYR A 4 -24.12 -1.82 9.88
CA TYR A 4 -24.45 -2.55 8.64
C TYR A 4 -24.76 -1.58 7.49
N GLU A 5 -25.47 -0.50 7.76
CA GLU A 5 -25.74 0.55 6.78
C GLU A 5 -24.48 1.32 6.41
N VAL A 6 -23.62 1.62 7.40
CA VAL A 6 -22.37 2.35 7.18
C VAL A 6 -21.42 1.56 6.28
N LEU A 7 -21.34 0.24 6.44
CA LEU A 7 -20.56 -0.63 5.55
C LEU A 7 -21.32 -1.06 4.29
N GLU A 8 -22.61 -0.73 4.16
CA GLU A 8 -23.50 -1.19 3.07
C GLU A 8 -23.52 -2.72 2.93
N VAL A 9 -23.65 -3.43 4.04
CA VAL A 9 -23.68 -4.89 4.10
C VAL A 9 -24.96 -5.39 4.77
N HIS A 10 -25.41 -6.57 4.39
CA HIS A 10 -26.59 -7.18 4.98
C HIS A 10 -26.33 -7.59 6.44
N ALA A 11 -27.37 -7.62 7.28
CA ALA A 11 -27.25 -8.05 8.69
C ALA A 11 -26.72 -9.48 8.86
N LYS A 12 -26.83 -10.33 7.82
CA LYS A 12 -26.29 -11.69 7.75
C LYS A 12 -24.97 -11.81 6.98
N ALA A 13 -24.31 -10.69 6.69
CA ALA A 13 -23.04 -10.70 5.94
C ALA A 13 -21.97 -11.51 6.68
N THR A 14 -21.16 -12.23 5.91
CA THR A 14 -20.02 -12.98 6.42
C THR A 14 -18.89 -12.04 6.82
N THR A 15 -17.96 -12.49 7.68
CA THR A 15 -16.77 -11.72 8.05
C THR A 15 -15.92 -11.32 6.84
N ALA A 16 -15.87 -12.19 5.81
CA ALA A 16 -15.20 -11.90 4.54
C ALA A 16 -15.86 -10.74 3.78
N GLU A 17 -17.19 -10.71 3.71
CA GLU A 17 -17.95 -9.63 3.07
C GLU A 17 -17.80 -8.30 3.81
N ILE A 18 -17.83 -8.34 5.15
CA ILE A 18 -17.62 -7.18 6.02
C ILE A 18 -16.21 -6.61 5.82
N LYS A 19 -15.19 -7.48 5.75
CA LYS A 19 -13.79 -7.09 5.45
C LYS A 19 -13.64 -6.49 4.06
N GLY A 20 -14.27 -7.09 3.05
CA GLY A 20 -14.28 -6.56 1.68
C GLY A 20 -14.95 -5.19 1.59
N ALA A 21 -16.09 -5.01 2.25
CA ALA A 21 -16.82 -3.74 2.27
C ALA A 21 -16.02 -2.62 2.96
N TYR A 22 -15.40 -2.92 4.11
CA TYR A 22 -14.51 -1.99 4.79
C TYR A 22 -13.37 -1.52 3.88
N ARG A 23 -12.67 -2.43 3.19
CA ARG A 23 -11.57 -2.05 2.28
C ARG A 23 -12.02 -1.09 1.18
N ARG A 24 -13.16 -1.37 0.54
CA ARG A 24 -13.70 -0.51 -0.54
C ARG A 24 -14.03 0.88 -0.01
N LYS A 25 -14.73 0.96 1.12
CA LYS A 25 -15.15 2.25 1.70
C LYS A 25 -13.99 3.04 2.31
N ALA A 26 -13.03 2.37 2.94
CA ALA A 26 -11.81 2.98 3.46
C ALA A 26 -10.98 3.62 2.34
N LEU A 27 -10.90 2.97 1.16
CA LEU A 27 -10.23 3.54 -0.01
C LEU A 27 -10.99 4.73 -0.61
N GLN A 28 -12.33 4.69 -0.61
CA GLN A 28 -13.18 5.75 -1.14
C GLN A 28 -13.15 7.03 -0.29
N HIS A 29 -13.09 6.87 1.03
CA HIS A 29 -13.09 7.99 1.99
C HIS A 29 -11.70 8.27 2.58
N HIS A 30 -10.63 7.80 1.94
CA HIS A 30 -9.27 8.10 2.40
C HIS A 30 -8.96 9.60 2.24
N PRO A 31 -8.48 10.30 3.28
CA PRO A 31 -8.28 11.75 3.23
C PRO A 31 -7.28 12.21 2.15
N ASP A 32 -6.32 11.37 1.75
CA ASP A 32 -5.39 11.68 0.64
C ASP A 32 -6.01 11.54 -0.76
N LYS A 33 -7.13 10.82 -0.92
CA LYS A 33 -7.76 10.59 -2.24
C LYS A 33 -8.88 11.57 -2.55
N VAL A 34 -9.26 12.39 -1.57
CA VAL A 34 -10.40 13.29 -1.65
C VAL A 34 -9.91 14.72 -1.76
N PRO A 35 -10.55 15.59 -2.56
CA PRO A 35 -10.20 17.01 -2.64
C PRO A 35 -10.16 17.66 -1.25
N PRO A 36 -9.28 18.65 -1.03
CA PRO A 36 -9.10 19.28 0.28
C PRO A 36 -10.40 19.84 0.87
N ASP A 37 -11.31 20.27 0.01
CA ASP A 37 -12.62 20.85 0.35
C ASP A 37 -13.58 19.83 0.98
N GLN A 38 -13.40 18.54 0.65
CA GLN A 38 -14.20 17.42 1.14
C GLN A 38 -13.46 16.58 2.19
N ALA A 39 -12.23 16.96 2.54
CA ALA A 39 -11.38 16.20 3.46
C ALA A 39 -12.01 16.05 4.86
N ALA A 40 -12.75 17.05 5.35
CA ALA A 40 -13.43 17.00 6.63
C ALA A 40 -14.61 16.01 6.64
N GLU A 41 -15.37 15.94 5.55
CA GLU A 41 -16.48 14.98 5.41
C GLU A 41 -15.94 13.55 5.22
N ALA A 42 -14.90 13.39 4.40
CA ALA A 42 -14.21 12.11 4.23
C ALA A 42 -13.63 11.61 5.56
N HIS A 43 -13.07 12.51 6.37
CA HIS A 43 -12.56 12.21 7.71
C HIS A 43 -13.66 11.68 8.64
N ALA A 44 -14.82 12.35 8.71
CA ALA A 44 -15.94 11.91 9.53
C ALA A 44 -16.48 10.54 9.06
N LYS A 45 -16.65 10.37 7.74
CA LYS A 45 -17.08 9.08 7.16
C LYS A 45 -16.07 7.97 7.41
N PHE A 46 -14.77 8.27 7.34
CA PHE A 46 -13.72 7.29 7.61
C PHE A 46 -13.75 6.82 9.07
N GLN A 47 -14.00 7.72 10.02
CA GLN A 47 -14.22 7.36 11.44
C GLN A 47 -15.41 6.44 11.61
N GLU A 48 -16.54 6.77 10.97
CA GLU A 48 -17.74 5.95 10.99
C GLU A 48 -17.48 4.57 10.38
N ILE A 49 -16.80 4.49 9.23
CA ILE A 49 -16.45 3.22 8.58
C ILE A 49 -15.55 2.36 9.47
N ALA A 50 -14.55 2.97 10.12
CA ALA A 50 -13.67 2.28 11.06
C ALA A 50 -14.45 1.75 12.27
N LEU A 51 -15.29 2.58 12.87
CA LEU A 51 -16.08 2.22 14.05
C LEU A 51 -17.12 1.15 13.74
N ALA A 52 -17.78 1.22 12.57
CA ALA A 52 -18.66 0.17 12.09
C ALA A 52 -17.93 -1.17 11.92
N TYR A 53 -16.72 -1.13 11.36
CA TYR A 53 -15.90 -2.33 11.20
C TYR A 53 -15.38 -2.87 12.53
N ALA A 54 -15.02 -2.03 13.51
CA ALA A 54 -14.58 -2.49 14.83
C ALA A 54 -15.67 -3.26 15.60
N VAL A 55 -16.94 -2.93 15.34
CA VAL A 55 -18.11 -3.61 15.93
C VAL A 55 -18.44 -4.90 15.16
N LEU A 56 -18.41 -4.88 13.83
CA LEU A 56 -18.85 -6.00 13.00
C LEU A 56 -17.77 -7.04 12.68
N SER A 57 -16.49 -6.69 12.80
CA SER A 57 -15.38 -7.59 12.44
C SER A 57 -15.15 -8.70 13.46
N ASP A 58 -15.46 -8.44 14.73
CA ASP A 58 -15.37 -9.40 15.83
C ASP A 58 -16.74 -10.03 16.12
N GLU A 59 -16.79 -11.36 16.19
CA GLU A 59 -18.02 -12.12 16.37
C GLU A 59 -18.67 -11.88 17.74
N GLN A 60 -17.89 -11.62 18.79
CA GLN A 60 -18.41 -11.29 20.12
C GLN A 60 -18.99 -9.87 20.12
N ARG A 61 -18.27 -8.89 19.56
CA ARG A 61 -18.74 -7.49 19.45
C ARG A 61 -19.99 -7.37 18.59
N ARG A 62 -20.04 -8.13 17.49
CA ARG A 62 -21.21 -8.19 16.61
C ARG A 62 -22.42 -8.76 17.34
N LYS A 63 -22.26 -9.87 18.07
CA LYS A 63 -23.36 -10.47 18.85
C LYS A 63 -23.91 -9.51 19.90
N ILE A 64 -23.05 -8.76 20.57
CA ILE A 64 -23.47 -7.78 21.56
C ILE A 64 -24.23 -6.65 20.89
N TYR A 65 -23.71 -6.12 19.79
CA TYR A 65 -24.43 -5.13 18.99
C TYR A 65 -25.78 -5.64 18.49
N ASP A 66 -25.85 -6.87 18.00
CA ASP A 66 -27.10 -7.49 17.51
C ASP A 66 -28.12 -7.71 18.65
N GLN A 67 -27.67 -7.86 19.90
CA GLN A 67 -28.52 -8.04 21.09
C GLN A 67 -28.96 -6.71 21.73
N THR A 68 -28.06 -5.73 21.81
CA THR A 68 -28.28 -4.49 22.57
C THR A 68 -28.56 -3.29 21.69
N GLY A 69 -28.20 -3.35 20.40
CA GLY A 69 -28.20 -2.21 19.49
C GLY A 69 -27.20 -1.11 19.87
N SER A 70 -26.39 -1.33 20.92
CA SER A 70 -25.49 -0.33 21.47
C SER A 70 -24.05 -0.58 21.02
N ILE A 71 -23.49 0.42 20.33
CA ILE A 71 -22.08 0.42 19.94
C ILE A 71 -21.17 0.58 21.17
N GLU A 72 -21.61 1.38 22.14
CA GLU A 72 -20.84 1.70 23.34
C GLU A 72 -20.62 0.46 24.22
N GLU A 73 -21.64 -0.39 24.30
CA GLU A 73 -21.59 -1.65 25.04
C GLU A 73 -20.79 -2.74 24.29
N SER A 74 -20.83 -2.72 22.96
CA SER A 74 -20.01 -3.59 22.11
C SER A 74 -18.51 -3.23 22.19
N GLN A 75 -18.17 -1.95 22.34
CA GLN A 75 -16.79 -1.48 22.54
C GLN A 75 -16.26 -1.73 23.96
N ALA A 76 -17.14 -1.81 24.95
CA ALA A 76 -16.76 -2.01 26.36
C ALA A 76 -16.25 -3.43 26.69
N VAL A 77 -16.32 -4.35 25.72
CA VAL A 77 -16.10 -5.79 25.94
C VAL A 77 -14.62 -6.16 25.86
N ASP A 78 -13.76 -5.31 25.29
CA ASP A 78 -12.30 -5.51 25.29
C ASP A 78 -11.53 -4.20 25.09
N ASP A 79 -10.58 -3.91 26.00
CA ASP A 79 -9.58 -2.83 25.90
C ASP A 79 -8.39 -3.21 24.97
N ASP A 80 -8.40 -4.43 24.41
CA ASP A 80 -7.29 -5.06 23.68
C ASP A 80 -7.51 -5.16 22.15
N PHE A 81 -8.41 -4.37 21.56
CA PHE A 81 -8.56 -4.35 20.10
C PHE A 81 -7.41 -3.61 19.43
N ASP A 82 -6.43 -4.37 18.92
CA ASP A 82 -5.28 -3.83 18.22
C ASP A 82 -5.56 -3.62 16.73
N TRP A 83 -5.68 -2.35 16.35
CA TRP A 83 -5.76 -1.94 14.95
C TRP A 83 -4.53 -2.40 14.14
N ALA A 84 -3.35 -2.49 14.74
CA ALA A 84 -2.13 -2.92 14.05
C ALA A 84 -2.15 -4.39 13.65
N GLU A 85 -2.57 -5.26 14.56
CA GLU A 85 -2.76 -6.67 14.25
C GLU A 85 -3.85 -6.86 13.20
N LEU A 86 -4.97 -6.14 13.32
CA LEU A 86 -6.07 -6.21 12.37
C LEU A 86 -5.63 -5.80 10.96
N PHE A 87 -5.02 -4.63 10.81
CA PHE A 87 -4.52 -4.13 9.52
C PHE A 87 -3.43 -5.05 8.96
N SER A 88 -2.53 -5.55 9.81
CA SER A 88 -1.53 -6.54 9.39
C SER A 88 -2.19 -7.81 8.88
N SER A 89 -3.26 -8.32 9.51
CA SER A 89 -4.07 -9.45 9.02
C SER A 89 -4.88 -9.13 7.76
N MET A 90 -5.11 -7.84 7.48
CA MET A 90 -5.80 -7.40 6.26
C MET A 90 -4.87 -7.40 5.07
N PHE A 91 -3.64 -6.95 5.24
CA PHE A 91 -2.63 -6.89 4.17
C PHE A 91 -1.56 -7.97 4.35
N SER A 92 -1.92 -9.07 5.04
CA SER A 92 -1.03 -10.15 5.42
C SER A 92 -0.61 -11.02 4.26
N GLU A 93 -1.33 -10.98 3.13
CA GLU A 93 -0.83 -11.53 1.88
C GLU A 93 0.36 -10.68 1.46
N PRO A 94 1.59 -11.18 1.69
CA PRO A 94 2.76 -10.41 1.33
C PRO A 94 2.76 -10.36 -0.19
N ILE A 95 2.87 -9.17 -0.76
CA ILE A 95 3.18 -9.03 -2.18
C ILE A 95 4.56 -9.67 -2.37
N THR A 96 4.60 -10.90 -2.87
CA THR A 96 5.84 -11.61 -3.11
C THR A 96 6.42 -11.17 -4.45
N ALA A 97 7.72 -11.39 -4.62
CA ALA A 97 8.35 -11.15 -5.93
C ALA A 97 7.71 -12.00 -7.04
N GLU A 98 7.24 -13.20 -6.69
CA GLU A 98 6.52 -14.10 -7.59
C GLU A 98 5.18 -13.52 -8.03
N MET A 99 4.43 -12.88 -7.12
CA MET A 99 3.15 -12.23 -7.47
C MET A 99 3.36 -11.05 -8.42
N ILE A 100 4.40 -10.25 -8.21
CA ILE A 100 4.74 -9.14 -9.12
C ILE A 100 5.09 -9.68 -10.50
N GLU A 101 5.85 -10.78 -10.55
CA GLU A 101 6.24 -11.39 -11.82
C GLU A 101 5.06 -12.02 -12.56
N GLN A 102 4.16 -12.67 -11.81
CA GLN A 102 2.93 -13.21 -12.37
C GLN A 102 2.02 -12.11 -12.91
N ASP A 103 1.89 -10.98 -12.20
CA ASP A 103 1.12 -9.82 -12.65
C ASP A 103 1.73 -9.21 -13.92
N ARG A 104 3.06 -9.08 -13.99
CA ARG A 104 3.77 -8.68 -15.21
C ARG A 104 3.45 -9.59 -16.38
N ASP A 105 3.58 -10.91 -16.18
CA ASP A 105 3.38 -11.88 -17.25
C ASP A 105 1.91 -11.93 -17.70
N GLN A 106 0.98 -11.74 -16.77
CA GLN A 106 -0.45 -11.61 -17.08
C GLN A 106 -0.72 -10.36 -17.92
N TYR A 107 -0.14 -9.21 -17.57
CA TYR A 107 -0.26 -7.98 -18.35
C TYR A 107 0.36 -8.14 -19.75
N ARG A 108 1.59 -8.64 -19.85
CA ARG A 108 2.30 -8.84 -21.13
C ARG A 108 1.63 -9.84 -22.08
N SER A 109 0.93 -10.84 -21.54
CA SER A 109 0.18 -11.81 -22.33
C SER A 109 -1.24 -11.35 -22.67
N SER A 110 -1.69 -10.23 -22.09
CA SER A 110 -3.00 -9.67 -22.35
C SER A 110 -3.01 -8.77 -23.59
N GLY A 111 -4.20 -8.60 -24.19
CA GLY A 111 -4.42 -7.57 -25.20
C GLY A 111 -4.51 -6.14 -24.61
N GLU A 112 -4.29 -5.96 -23.31
CA GLU A 112 -4.27 -4.63 -22.66
C GLU A 112 -2.96 -3.91 -22.98
N GLU A 113 -1.83 -4.62 -22.93
CA GLU A 113 -0.54 -4.01 -23.23
C GLU A 113 -0.48 -3.41 -24.64
N ARG A 114 -0.93 -4.15 -25.66
CA ARG A 114 -0.99 -3.60 -27.03
C ARG A 114 -1.84 -2.33 -27.07
N ARG A 115 -2.99 -2.33 -26.38
CA ARG A 115 -3.89 -1.17 -26.34
C ARG A 115 -3.23 0.02 -25.66
N ASP A 116 -2.53 -0.20 -24.55
CA ASP A 116 -1.86 0.85 -23.79
C ASP A 116 -0.67 1.42 -24.57
N VAL A 117 0.18 0.57 -25.17
CA VAL A 117 1.30 1.01 -26.02
C VAL A 117 0.79 1.88 -27.17
N ILE A 118 -0.26 1.43 -27.86
CA ILE A 118 -0.89 2.20 -28.95
C ILE A 118 -1.51 3.50 -28.43
N HIS A 119 -2.22 3.44 -27.30
CA HIS A 119 -2.86 4.60 -26.70
C HIS A 119 -1.83 5.68 -26.35
N PHE A 120 -0.75 5.31 -25.63
CA PHE A 120 0.28 6.25 -25.25
C PHE A 120 1.10 6.73 -26.46
N TYR A 121 1.29 5.89 -27.48
CA TYR A 121 1.90 6.31 -28.75
C TYR A 121 1.08 7.41 -29.45
N MET A 122 -0.25 7.28 -29.48
CA MET A 122 -1.15 8.28 -30.04
C MET A 122 -1.17 9.56 -29.21
N VAL A 123 -1.23 9.45 -27.88
CA VAL A 123 -1.25 10.60 -26.96
C VAL A 123 0.07 11.38 -27.02
N SER A 124 1.19 10.71 -27.24
CA SER A 124 2.52 11.33 -27.28
C SER A 124 3.00 11.70 -28.69
N GLU A 125 2.19 11.50 -29.72
CA GLU A 125 2.54 11.74 -31.12
C GLU A 125 3.88 11.06 -31.52
N GLY A 126 4.09 9.84 -31.03
CA GLY A 126 5.26 9.03 -31.35
C GLY A 126 6.51 9.24 -30.47
N ASP A 127 6.38 9.92 -29.33
CA ASP A 127 7.46 9.95 -28.33
C ASP A 127 7.53 8.64 -27.54
N MET A 128 8.59 7.86 -27.79
CA MET A 128 8.85 6.59 -27.12
C MET A 128 9.22 6.76 -25.65
N ASP A 129 9.87 7.86 -25.24
CA ASP A 129 10.17 8.09 -23.82
C ASP A 129 8.87 8.16 -23.00
N PHE A 130 7.87 8.87 -23.52
CA PHE A 130 6.55 8.95 -22.89
C PHE A 130 5.83 7.59 -22.86
N VAL A 131 5.95 6.78 -23.92
CA VAL A 131 5.38 5.43 -23.94
C VAL A 131 5.98 4.57 -22.83
N PHE A 132 7.32 4.54 -22.69
CA PHE A 132 7.96 3.77 -21.63
C PHE A 132 7.61 4.29 -20.23
N GLU A 133 7.47 5.60 -20.04
CA GLU A 133 7.12 6.14 -18.73
C GLU A 133 5.69 5.82 -18.27
N ASN A 134 4.76 5.54 -19.20
CA ASN A 134 3.34 5.33 -18.89
C ASN A 134 2.86 3.87 -19.05
N VAL A 135 3.52 3.07 -19.89
CA VAL A 135 3.15 1.65 -20.05
C VAL A 135 3.58 0.86 -18.82
N LEU A 136 2.65 0.05 -18.30
CA LEU A 136 2.86 -0.75 -17.10
C LEU A 136 3.92 -1.83 -17.33
N HIS A 137 4.78 -2.05 -16.33
CA HIS A 137 5.86 -3.05 -16.36
C HIS A 137 6.83 -2.93 -17.54
N SER A 138 6.97 -1.74 -18.12
CA SER A 138 7.86 -1.52 -19.24
C SER A 138 9.33 -1.54 -18.79
N ASP A 139 10.18 -2.22 -19.55
CA ASP A 139 11.64 -2.13 -19.43
C ASP A 139 12.24 -1.76 -20.78
N ILE A 140 12.87 -0.60 -20.85
CA ILE A 140 13.56 -0.09 -22.04
C ILE A 140 14.60 -1.11 -22.58
N LEU A 141 15.22 -1.90 -21.72
CA LEU A 141 16.27 -2.84 -22.13
C LEU A 141 15.72 -4.09 -22.81
N ASP A 142 14.53 -4.53 -22.42
CA ASP A 142 13.94 -5.80 -22.83
C ASP A 142 12.76 -5.62 -23.79
N ASP A 143 11.98 -4.54 -23.66
CA ASP A 143 10.71 -4.34 -24.36
C ASP A 143 10.79 -3.41 -25.58
N TYR A 144 11.92 -2.74 -25.81
CA TYR A 144 12.06 -1.76 -26.91
C TYR A 144 11.66 -2.31 -28.27
N ASP A 145 12.27 -3.44 -28.67
CA ASP A 145 12.03 -4.03 -29.98
C ASP A 145 10.58 -4.52 -30.10
N ARG A 146 10.03 -5.08 -29.02
CA ARG A 146 8.65 -5.59 -28.96
C ARG A 146 7.60 -4.49 -29.09
N PHE A 147 7.79 -3.34 -28.42
CA PHE A 147 6.90 -2.19 -28.56
C PHE A 147 6.98 -1.59 -29.96
N CYS A 148 8.17 -1.55 -30.56
CA CYS A 148 8.32 -1.11 -31.95
C CYS A 148 7.54 -2.04 -32.89
N GLU A 149 7.65 -3.37 -32.73
CA GLU A 149 6.87 -4.33 -33.54
C GLU A 149 5.35 -4.14 -33.39
N MET A 150 4.86 -3.85 -32.19
CA MET A 150 3.44 -3.55 -31.95
C MET A 150 2.99 -2.28 -32.67
N ILE A 151 3.79 -1.22 -32.59
CA ILE A 151 3.51 0.08 -33.23
C ILE A 151 3.60 -0.06 -34.75
N ASP A 152 4.67 -0.68 -35.27
CA ASP A 152 4.88 -0.92 -36.70
C ASP A 152 3.75 -1.77 -37.28
N GLY A 153 3.29 -2.79 -36.55
CA GLY A 153 2.13 -3.59 -36.92
C GLY A 153 0.83 -2.78 -36.95
N ALA A 154 0.64 -1.83 -36.02
CA ALA A 154 -0.52 -0.95 -36.00
C ALA A 154 -0.47 0.11 -37.12
N ILE A 155 0.72 0.63 -37.45
CA ILE A 155 0.93 1.53 -38.60
C ILE A 155 0.64 0.78 -39.91
N ALA A 156 1.14 -0.45 -40.05
CA ALA A 156 0.91 -1.28 -41.24
C ALA A 156 -0.57 -1.66 -41.42
N ALA A 157 -1.32 -1.78 -40.32
CA ALA A 157 -2.77 -1.99 -40.31
C ALA A 157 -3.58 -0.69 -40.51
N GLU A 158 -2.93 0.46 -40.67
CA GLU A 158 -3.55 1.79 -40.76
C GLU A 158 -4.42 2.15 -39.52
N GLU A 159 -4.15 1.53 -38.37
CA GLU A 159 -4.83 1.84 -37.10
C GLU A 159 -4.31 3.14 -36.48
N VAL A 160 -3.03 3.46 -36.70
CA VAL A 160 -2.36 4.67 -36.20
C VAL A 160 -1.53 5.35 -37.27
N LEU A 161 -1.35 6.66 -37.12
CA LEU A 161 -0.49 7.44 -38.00
C LEU A 161 0.98 7.21 -37.66
N ALA A 162 1.83 7.18 -38.68
CA ALA A 162 3.27 7.17 -38.49
C ALA A 162 3.76 8.59 -38.17
N TYR A 163 4.00 8.88 -36.90
CA TYR A 163 4.49 10.19 -36.48
C TYR A 163 5.99 10.38 -36.76
N ASP A 164 6.37 11.60 -37.14
CA ASP A 164 7.76 11.94 -37.50
C ASP A 164 8.76 11.73 -36.35
N LEU A 165 8.32 11.93 -35.10
CA LEU A 165 9.15 11.73 -33.90
C LEU A 165 9.62 10.28 -33.78
N TYR A 166 8.74 9.33 -34.12
CA TYR A 166 9.03 7.90 -34.08
C TYR A 166 9.93 7.48 -35.25
N LEU A 167 9.58 7.90 -36.48
CA LEU A 167 10.30 7.51 -37.70
C LEU A 167 11.73 8.05 -37.74
N ASN A 168 11.92 9.31 -37.32
CA ASN A 168 13.20 10.01 -37.45
C ASN A 168 14.03 10.01 -36.15
N GLU A 169 13.75 9.08 -35.23
CA GLU A 169 14.46 9.01 -33.96
C GLU A 169 15.97 8.77 -34.16
N SER A 170 16.79 9.70 -33.66
CA SER A 170 18.25 9.61 -33.79
C SER A 170 18.81 8.39 -33.05
N LYS A 171 19.78 7.70 -33.69
CA LYS A 171 20.58 6.64 -33.07
C LYS A 171 21.24 7.08 -31.75
N LYS A 172 21.57 8.38 -31.63
CA LYS A 172 22.13 8.96 -30.40
C LYS A 172 21.12 8.95 -29.26
N THR A 173 19.86 9.31 -29.54
CA THR A 173 18.77 9.32 -28.56
C THR A 173 18.48 7.92 -28.06
N LYS A 174 18.33 6.94 -28.98
CA LYS A 174 18.17 5.51 -28.64
C LYS A 174 19.29 5.00 -27.73
N LYS A 175 20.54 5.29 -28.09
CA LYS A 175 21.72 4.89 -27.29
C LYS A 175 21.76 5.57 -25.92
N SER A 176 21.36 6.85 -25.85
CA SER A 176 21.28 7.59 -24.60
C SER A 176 20.24 7.00 -23.65
N ARG A 177 19.05 6.68 -24.17
CA ARG A 177 17.97 6.03 -23.42
C ARG A 177 18.42 4.69 -22.84
N LYS A 178 19.01 3.82 -23.68
CA LYS A 178 19.56 2.53 -23.24
C LYS A 178 20.64 2.68 -22.16
N LYS A 179 21.51 3.69 -22.28
CA LYS A 179 22.55 3.97 -21.27
C LYS A 179 21.96 4.48 -19.95
N LYS A 180 20.91 5.31 -20.00
CA LYS A 180 20.19 5.80 -18.81
C LYS A 180 19.55 4.62 -18.07
N ALA A 181 18.81 3.77 -18.79
CA ALA A 181 18.19 2.57 -18.22
C ALA A 181 19.24 1.61 -17.61
N GLN A 182 20.38 1.39 -18.28
CA GLN A 182 21.48 0.59 -17.72
C GLN A 182 22.07 1.19 -16.44
N LYS A 183 22.21 2.51 -16.39
CA LYS A 183 22.73 3.21 -15.21
C LYS A 183 21.76 3.05 -14.03
N GLU A 184 20.48 3.29 -14.26
CA GLU A 184 19.42 3.13 -13.26
C GLU A 184 19.32 1.68 -12.76
N ALA A 185 19.37 0.69 -13.66
CA ALA A 185 19.37 -0.72 -13.29
C ALA A 185 20.59 -1.10 -12.43
N ASN A 186 21.76 -0.50 -12.69
CA ASN A 186 22.95 -0.71 -11.87
C ASN A 186 22.84 -0.03 -10.49
N GLU A 187 22.29 1.19 -10.43
CA GLU A 187 22.00 1.89 -9.18
C GLU A 187 20.98 1.11 -8.33
N ALA A 188 19.91 0.58 -8.94
CA ALA A 188 18.94 -0.27 -8.28
C ALA A 188 19.58 -1.55 -7.72
N LYS A 189 20.48 -2.19 -8.47
CA LYS A 189 21.25 -3.37 -7.99
C LYS A 189 22.16 -3.02 -6.81
N ILE A 190 22.85 -1.89 -6.86
CA ILE A 190 23.72 -1.44 -5.76
C ILE A 190 22.87 -1.17 -4.51
N LEU A 191 21.76 -0.45 -4.66
CA LEU A 191 20.84 -0.15 -3.57
C LEU A 191 20.23 -1.42 -2.97
N ALA A 192 19.83 -2.38 -3.81
CA ALA A 192 19.32 -3.67 -3.35
C ALA A 192 20.36 -4.41 -2.50
N LYS A 193 21.62 -4.41 -2.94
CA LYS A 193 22.74 -4.99 -2.20
C LYS A 193 23.01 -4.25 -0.87
N GLU A 194 22.97 -2.92 -0.87
CA GLU A 194 23.11 -2.10 0.35
C GLU A 194 21.99 -2.35 1.36
N LEU A 195 20.76 -2.54 0.87
CA LEU A 195 19.60 -2.89 1.68
C LEU A 195 19.58 -4.36 2.11
N GLY A 196 20.54 -5.18 1.65
CA GLY A 196 20.59 -6.61 1.94
C GLY A 196 19.47 -7.42 1.26
N ILE A 197 18.87 -6.87 0.21
CA ILE A 197 17.80 -7.46 -0.61
C ILE A 197 18.45 -8.08 -1.86
N ASP A 198 19.45 -8.94 -1.66
CA ASP A 198 20.03 -9.67 -2.78
C ASP A 198 19.15 -10.86 -3.15
N LYS A 199 19.04 -11.15 -4.46
CA LYS A 199 18.24 -12.21 -5.11
C LYS A 199 18.45 -13.65 -4.57
N ALA A 200 19.22 -13.85 -3.50
CA ALA A 200 19.62 -15.17 -3.02
C ALA A 200 19.51 -15.39 -1.50
N LYS A 201 18.95 -14.48 -0.69
CA LYS A 201 18.75 -14.75 0.75
C LYS A 201 17.40 -14.28 1.30
N THR A 202 16.46 -15.24 1.22
CA THR A 202 15.25 -15.43 2.03
C THR A 202 14.29 -14.25 2.10
N GLU A 203 13.08 -14.45 1.56
CA GLU A 203 11.92 -13.57 1.72
C GLU A 203 11.75 -13.06 3.16
N ASP A 204 12.17 -13.84 4.16
CA ASP A 204 12.16 -13.49 5.57
C ASP A 204 13.01 -12.25 5.93
N ASN A 205 14.11 -11.98 5.23
CA ASN A 205 14.93 -10.78 5.47
C ASN A 205 14.26 -9.53 4.90
N LEU A 206 13.70 -9.61 3.69
CA LEU A 206 12.97 -8.51 3.09
C LEU A 206 11.66 -8.24 3.86
N ARG A 207 10.91 -9.30 4.20
CA ARG A 207 9.73 -9.24 5.07
C ARG A 207 10.09 -8.64 6.42
N SER A 208 11.18 -9.05 7.07
CA SER A 208 11.56 -8.49 8.36
C SER A 208 12.02 -7.03 8.29
N ILE A 209 12.67 -6.59 7.20
CA ILE A 209 13.01 -5.18 6.98
C ILE A 209 11.75 -4.35 6.70
N ILE A 210 10.86 -4.86 5.87
CA ILE A 210 9.58 -4.21 5.55
C ILE A 210 8.70 -4.15 6.80
N MET A 211 8.56 -5.24 7.56
CA MET A 211 7.84 -5.28 8.84
C MET A 211 8.47 -4.36 9.87
N LYS A 212 9.80 -4.28 9.99
CA LYS A 212 10.46 -3.32 10.89
C LYS A 212 10.20 -1.86 10.49
N ARG A 213 10.17 -1.57 9.18
CA ARG A 213 9.86 -0.22 8.67
C ARG A 213 8.38 0.11 8.76
N GLN A 214 7.51 -0.88 8.53
CA GLN A 214 6.06 -0.75 8.60
C GLN A 214 5.57 -0.69 10.04
N ALA A 215 6.12 -1.45 10.99
CA ALA A 215 5.77 -1.36 12.41
C ALA A 215 5.91 0.08 12.93
N ASN A 216 7.02 0.74 12.60
CA ASN A 216 7.25 2.13 12.99
C ASN A 216 6.37 3.13 12.21
N ARG A 217 6.02 2.84 10.95
CA ARG A 217 5.11 3.68 10.17
C ARG A 217 3.68 3.54 10.65
N PHE A 218 3.27 2.33 10.99
CA PHE A 218 1.93 1.99 11.42
C PHE A 218 1.69 2.50 12.84
N ASP A 219 2.63 2.35 13.78
CA ASP A 219 2.58 3.01 15.10
C ASP A 219 2.54 4.53 14.96
N SER A 220 3.30 5.11 14.02
CA SER A 220 3.25 6.55 13.76
C SER A 220 1.93 6.99 13.15
N LEU A 221 1.32 6.17 12.30
CA LEU A 221 0.06 6.42 11.60
C LEU A 221 -1.12 6.25 12.57
N ILE A 222 -1.13 5.21 13.40
CA ILE A 222 -2.05 4.99 14.52
C ILE A 222 -1.91 6.08 15.56
N SER A 223 -0.69 6.45 15.99
CA SER A 223 -0.51 7.53 16.98
C SER A 223 -0.96 8.90 16.44
N LYS A 224 -0.80 9.14 15.13
CA LYS A 224 -1.38 10.32 14.45
C LYS A 224 -2.90 10.25 14.30
N LEU A 225 -3.46 9.07 14.05
CA LEU A 225 -4.90 8.83 14.01
C LEU A 225 -5.52 8.92 15.43
N GLU A 226 -4.90 8.35 16.44
CA GLU A 226 -5.39 8.36 17.81
C GLU A 226 -5.35 9.78 18.40
N SER A 227 -4.26 10.53 18.18
CA SER A 227 -4.15 11.93 18.65
C SER A 227 -5.08 12.91 17.93
N LYS A 228 -5.48 12.62 16.69
CA LYS A 228 -6.33 13.51 15.89
C LYS A 228 -7.82 13.12 15.95
N TYR A 229 -8.14 11.88 16.31
CA TYR A 229 -9.48 11.33 16.18
C TYR A 229 -10.06 10.77 17.49
N SER A 230 -9.26 10.50 18.53
CA SER A 230 -9.75 10.18 19.87
C SER A 230 -9.68 11.43 20.76
N GLY A 231 -10.82 12.00 21.13
CA GLY A 231 -10.89 13.16 22.03
C GLY A 231 -10.45 12.87 23.48
N VAL A 232 -9.74 11.77 23.74
CA VAL A 232 -9.37 11.32 25.08
C VAL A 232 -7.88 11.58 25.31
N LYS A 233 -7.58 12.62 26.10
CA LYS A 233 -6.26 12.75 26.74
C LYS A 233 -6.06 11.58 27.71
N LYS A 234 -5.37 10.51 27.31
CA LYS A 234 -4.79 9.57 28.29
C LYS A 234 -3.73 10.34 29.10
N ARG A 235 -3.93 10.41 30.42
CA ARG A 235 -2.88 10.84 31.36
C ARG A 235 -1.67 9.94 31.14
N SER A 236 -0.51 10.55 30.95
CA SER A 236 0.76 9.83 30.91
C SER A 236 0.95 9.06 32.21
N THR A 237 0.75 7.74 32.17
CA THR A 237 1.23 6.85 33.23
C THR A 237 2.74 6.78 33.10
N LYS A 238 3.39 7.67 33.86
CA LYS A 238 4.80 7.62 34.23
C LYS A 238 5.15 6.18 34.56
N SER A 239 5.99 5.54 33.75
CA SER A 239 6.60 4.26 34.12
C SER A 239 7.39 4.47 35.41
N THR A 240 6.83 4.06 36.54
CA THR A 240 7.52 3.95 37.82
C THR A 240 8.51 2.80 37.70
N LYS A 241 9.69 3.13 37.18
CA LYS A 241 10.85 2.24 37.19
C LYS A 241 11.19 1.95 38.66
N SER A 242 10.88 0.73 39.07
CA SER A 242 11.22 0.10 40.34
C SER A 242 12.64 0.46 40.78
N LYS A 243 12.75 1.28 41.82
CA LYS A 243 14.00 1.64 42.47
C LYS A 243 13.91 1.19 43.92
N GLN A 244 14.17 -0.08 44.18
CA GLN A 244 14.66 -0.57 45.48
C GLN A 244 15.02 -2.06 45.40
N LEU A 245 16.30 -2.34 45.13
CA LEU A 245 17.05 -3.33 45.91
C LEU A 245 18.53 -2.97 45.84
N LYS A 246 19.10 -2.70 47.01
CA LYS A 246 20.53 -2.49 47.38
C LYS A 246 20.73 -1.20 48.18
N LYS A 247 20.36 -1.28 49.46
CA LYS A 247 21.07 -0.56 50.52
C LYS A 247 20.99 -1.36 51.83
N SER A 248 21.93 -2.28 52.00
CA SER A 248 22.37 -2.73 53.32
C SER A 248 23.77 -3.36 53.19
N LYS A 249 24.79 -2.50 53.30
CA LYS A 249 25.94 -2.72 54.18
C LYS A 249 26.75 -1.44 54.24
N SER A 250 26.52 -0.74 55.34
CA SER A 250 27.31 0.36 55.88
C SER A 250 28.73 -0.09 56.22
N ARG A 251 29.70 0.73 55.80
CA ARG A 251 30.85 1.26 56.55
C ARG A 251 31.51 0.38 57.63
N SER A 252 32.80 0.11 57.44
CA SER A 252 33.87 0.27 58.47
C SER A 252 35.23 0.16 57.74
N LYS A 253 36.05 1.21 57.66
CA LYS A 253 37.18 1.59 58.56
C LYS A 253 38.50 1.46 57.74
N THR A 254 39.27 2.55 57.53
CA THR A 254 40.61 2.82 58.15
C THR A 254 41.54 1.61 58.01
N ASP A 255 42.72 1.65 57.37
CA ASP A 255 43.72 2.69 57.12
C ASP A 255 44.29 2.58 55.69
#